data_AF-A0A660W3T1-F1
#
_entry.id   AF-A0A660W3T1-F1
#
_cell.length_a   1.000
_cell.length_b   1.000
_cell.length_c   1.000
_cell.angle_alpha   90.00
_cell.angle_beta   90.00
_cell.angle_gamma   90.00
#
_symmetry.space_group_name_H-M   'P 1'
#
loop_
_entity.id
_entity.type
_entity.pdbx_description
1 polymer ?
#
loop_
_entity_poly.entity_id
_entity_poly.type
_entity_poly.pdbx_seq_one_letter_code
_entity_poly.pdbx_strand_id
1 'polypeptide(L)'
;THGNMITVNSPFLNADIRIADGTGVTTPSDPLRFTVINSGLNFQLNIEPVGTDMVTMSLPNISANYLGEPVRDLGSGSAVRSVGGYLNSLISGGANDLVSNPSNAVTIVDGAVDDINSLRGFLGAFVSQTLESNARSLGIAVENLTASESEIRDLDFAEEVAEFTRSQILFSAGTSVLASANLIPQNILRLLQ
;
A
#
# COMPACT_ATOMS: atom_id res chain seq x y z
N THR A 1 -14.15 -34.66 -2.44
CA THR A 1 -15.00 -33.52 -2.88
C THR A 1 -14.42 -32.14 -2.55
N HIS A 2 -13.15 -32.00 -2.12
CA HIS A 2 -12.52 -30.72 -1.77
C HIS A 2 -11.54 -30.16 -2.83
N GLY A 3 -11.53 -30.71 -4.05
CA GLY A 3 -10.47 -30.43 -5.05
C GLY A 3 -10.69 -29.22 -5.96
N ASN A 4 -11.73 -28.41 -5.75
CA ASN A 4 -12.11 -27.35 -6.68
C ASN A 4 -11.92 -25.93 -6.13
N MET A 5 -11.11 -25.78 -5.08
CA MET A 5 -10.77 -24.50 -4.48
C MET A 5 -9.27 -24.26 -4.64
N ILE A 6 -8.92 -23.14 -5.26
CA ILE A 6 -7.56 -22.63 -5.37
C ILE A 6 -7.47 -21.45 -4.40
N THR A 7 -6.63 -21.58 -3.38
CA THR A 7 -6.28 -20.46 -2.51
C THR A 7 -4.96 -19.87 -2.97
N VAL A 8 -4.97 -18.56 -3.23
CA VAL A 8 -3.81 -17.73 -3.48
C VAL A 8 -3.49 -17.00 -2.18
N ASN A 9 -2.31 -17.24 -1.62
CA ASN A 9 -1.78 -16.50 -0.49
C ASN A 9 -0.40 -15.99 -0.87
N SER A 10 -0.32 -14.70 -1.13
CA SER A 10 0.92 -14.03 -1.54
C SER A 10 1.09 -12.75 -0.72
N PRO A 11 2.30 -12.15 -0.72
CA PRO A 11 2.56 -10.93 0.03
C PRO A 11 1.64 -9.74 -0.32
N PHE A 12 1.03 -9.74 -1.51
CA PHE A 12 0.22 -8.63 -2.02
C PHE A 12 -1.24 -9.01 -2.32
N LEU A 13 -1.54 -10.30 -2.51
CA LEU A 13 -2.87 -10.79 -2.88
C LEU A 13 -3.22 -12.04 -2.08
N ASN A 14 -4.38 -12.00 -1.45
CA ASN A 14 -5.05 -13.15 -0.85
C ASN A 14 -6.36 -13.38 -1.60
N ALA A 15 -6.61 -14.58 -2.12
CA ALA A 15 -7.86 -14.89 -2.78
C ALA A 15 -8.23 -16.37 -2.69
N ASP A 16 -9.52 -16.65 -2.50
CA ASP A 16 -10.09 -17.99 -2.65
C ASP A 16 -10.87 -18.05 -3.96
N ILE A 17 -10.39 -18.87 -4.89
CA ILE A 17 -10.99 -19.06 -6.21
C ILE A 17 -11.60 -20.45 -6.24
N ARG A 18 -12.92 -20.53 -6.37
CA ARG A 18 -13.61 -21.79 -6.60
C ARG A 18 -13.84 -21.99 -8.09
N ILE A 19 -13.40 -23.12 -8.57
CA ILE A 19 -13.76 -23.65 -9.89
C ILE A 19 -15.12 -24.32 -9.73
N ALA A 20 -16.03 -24.16 -10.68
CA ALA A 20 -17.30 -24.91 -10.67
C ALA A 20 -17.01 -26.40 -10.87
N ASP A 21 -17.65 -27.28 -10.08
CA ASP A 21 -17.54 -28.71 -10.40
C ASP A 21 -18.29 -28.96 -11.72
N GLY A 22 -17.82 -29.94 -12.49
CA GLY A 22 -18.28 -30.19 -13.85
C GLY A 22 -19.75 -30.61 -14.00
N THR A 23 -20.64 -30.31 -13.07
CA THR A 23 -22.08 -30.56 -13.20
C THR A 23 -22.75 -29.73 -14.29
N GLY A 24 -22.04 -28.75 -14.87
CA GLY A 24 -22.49 -27.98 -16.05
C GLY A 24 -21.56 -28.03 -17.27
N VAL A 25 -20.51 -28.86 -17.27
CA VAL A 25 -19.65 -29.09 -18.45
C VAL A 25 -20.12 -30.38 -19.10
N THR A 26 -21.19 -30.26 -19.88
CA THR A 26 -21.82 -31.38 -20.61
C THR A 26 -21.21 -31.57 -22.00
N THR A 27 -20.51 -30.55 -22.49
CA THR A 27 -19.82 -30.57 -23.79
C THR A 27 -18.40 -30.01 -23.66
N PRO A 28 -17.45 -30.43 -24.53
CA PRO A 28 -16.10 -29.85 -24.58
C PRO A 28 -16.05 -28.33 -24.85
N SER A 29 -17.18 -27.73 -25.25
CA SER A 29 -17.37 -26.30 -25.49
C SER A 29 -17.89 -25.50 -24.29
N ASP A 30 -18.31 -26.16 -23.21
CA ASP A 30 -18.81 -25.46 -22.03
C ASP A 30 -17.64 -24.76 -21.31
N PRO A 31 -17.73 -23.43 -21.08
CA PRO A 31 -16.62 -22.68 -20.51
C PRO A 31 -16.37 -23.09 -19.05
N LEU A 32 -15.10 -23.31 -18.70
CA LEU A 32 -14.68 -23.47 -17.31
C LEU A 32 -14.99 -22.17 -16.54
N ARG A 33 -15.88 -22.26 -15.55
CA ARG A 33 -16.30 -21.12 -14.73
C ARG A 33 -15.49 -21.08 -13.45
N PHE A 34 -14.88 -19.93 -13.19
CA PHE A 34 -14.16 -19.60 -11.96
C PHE A 34 -14.96 -18.54 -11.21
N THR A 35 -15.08 -18.69 -9.90
CA THR A 35 -15.75 -17.72 -9.02
C THR A 35 -14.82 -17.40 -7.86
N VAL A 36 -14.47 -16.14 -7.76
CA VAL A 36 -13.72 -15.61 -6.62
C VAL A 36 -14.68 -15.47 -5.44
N ILE A 37 -14.40 -16.14 -4.32
CA ILE A 37 -15.29 -16.14 -3.14
C ILE A 37 -14.85 -15.06 -2.17
N ASN A 38 -13.58 -15.12 -1.77
CA ASN A 38 -12.94 -14.12 -0.94
C ASN A 38 -11.77 -13.53 -1.72
N SER A 39 -11.53 -12.25 -1.54
CA SER A 39 -10.34 -11.59 -2.03
C SER A 39 -9.93 -10.47 -1.13
N GLY A 40 -8.64 -10.20 -1.10
CA GLY A 40 -8.10 -9.03 -0.46
C GLY A 40 -6.71 -8.71 -0.96
N LEU A 41 -6.37 -7.44 -0.86
CA LEU A 41 -5.03 -6.93 -1.13
C LEU A 41 -4.34 -6.65 0.19
N ASN A 42 -3.07 -7.04 0.29
CA ASN A 42 -2.26 -6.72 1.45
C ASN A 42 -1.33 -5.57 1.08
N PHE A 43 -1.38 -4.51 1.86
CA PHE A 43 -0.47 -3.37 1.72
C PHE A 43 0.49 -3.35 2.89
N GLN A 44 1.78 -3.47 2.60
CA GLN A 44 2.82 -3.21 3.58
C GLN A 44 3.12 -1.72 3.55
N LEU A 45 2.83 -1.03 4.66
CA LEU A 45 2.92 0.43 4.72
C LEU A 45 4.22 0.93 5.37
N ASN A 46 4.94 0.04 6.04
CA ASN A 46 6.18 0.36 6.75
C ASN A 46 7.38 -0.41 6.17
N ILE A 47 8.58 0.13 6.41
CA ILE A 47 9.83 -0.36 5.82
C ILE A 47 10.26 -1.73 6.37
N GLU A 48 9.71 -2.16 7.51
CA GLU A 48 10.02 -3.43 8.15
C GLU A 48 8.76 -4.30 8.28
N PRO A 49 8.78 -5.59 7.86
CA PRO A 49 7.60 -6.44 7.84
C PRO A 49 7.35 -7.02 9.24
N VAL A 50 6.88 -6.19 10.17
CA VAL A 50 6.33 -6.68 11.44
C VAL A 50 4.84 -6.93 11.21
N GLY A 51 4.30 -8.05 11.70
CA GLY A 51 2.93 -8.52 11.39
C GLY A 51 1.77 -7.56 11.75
N THR A 52 2.05 -6.43 12.39
CA THR A 52 1.11 -5.33 12.67
C THR A 52 1.05 -4.25 11.59
N ASP A 53 1.98 -4.20 10.64
CA ASP A 53 2.13 -3.09 9.68
C ASP A 53 1.60 -3.42 8.26
N MET A 54 0.95 -4.58 8.12
CA MET A 54 0.25 -4.97 6.89
C MET A 54 -1.23 -4.64 7.03
N VAL A 55 -1.74 -3.78 6.16
CA VAL A 55 -3.16 -3.48 6.10
C VAL A 55 -3.79 -4.34 5.01
N THR A 56 -4.71 -5.21 5.41
CA THR A 56 -5.47 -6.05 4.48
C THR A 56 -6.75 -5.32 4.09
N MET A 57 -6.96 -5.16 2.79
CA MET A 57 -8.19 -4.64 2.22
C MET A 57 -9.01 -5.77 1.65
N SER A 58 -10.20 -6.02 2.19
CA SER A 58 -11.13 -6.99 1.63
C SER A 58 -11.79 -6.45 0.37
N LEU A 59 -11.89 -7.31 -0.66
CA LEU A 59 -12.55 -7.03 -1.93
C LEU A 59 -13.72 -8.01 -2.11
N PRO A 60 -14.98 -7.54 -2.08
CA PRO A 60 -16.13 -8.40 -2.31
C PRO A 60 -16.19 -8.82 -3.79
N ASN A 61 -16.91 -9.92 -4.05
CA ASN A 61 -17.15 -10.38 -5.41
C ASN A 61 -18.15 -9.47 -6.14
N ILE A 62 -17.71 -8.87 -7.24
CA ILE A 62 -18.51 -7.96 -8.10
C ILE A 62 -19.18 -8.67 -9.30
N SER A 63 -19.25 -10.00 -9.27
CA SER A 63 -19.98 -10.76 -10.29
C SER A 63 -21.48 -10.47 -10.19
N ALA A 64 -22.16 -10.48 -11.34
CA ALA A 64 -23.62 -10.27 -11.43
C ALA A 64 -24.45 -11.25 -10.56
N ASN A 65 -23.86 -12.35 -10.10
CA ASN A 65 -24.51 -13.29 -9.18
C ASN A 65 -24.61 -12.79 -7.72
N TYR A 66 -23.86 -11.74 -7.37
CA TYR A 66 -23.74 -11.23 -6.00
C TYR A 66 -24.13 -9.76 -5.84
N LEU A 67 -24.31 -9.03 -6.94
CA LEU A 67 -24.68 -7.62 -6.94
C LEU A 67 -26.20 -7.42 -7.02
N GLY A 68 -26.70 -6.42 -6.29
CA GLY A 68 -28.12 -6.06 -6.25
C GLY A 68 -28.90 -6.83 -5.18
N GLU A 69 -28.34 -6.97 -3.97
CA GLU A 69 -28.95 -7.72 -2.87
C GLU A 69 -30.46 -7.42 -2.74
N PRO A 70 -31.33 -8.45 -2.60
CA PRO A 70 -32.76 -8.22 -2.43
C PRO A 70 -33.03 -7.45 -1.12
N VAL A 71 -33.62 -6.26 -1.25
CA VAL A 71 -34.09 -5.48 -0.11
C VAL A 71 -35.42 -6.06 0.36
N ARG A 72 -35.51 -6.37 1.65
CA ARG A 72 -36.77 -6.77 2.26
C ARG A 72 -37.57 -5.51 2.57
N ASP A 73 -38.56 -5.22 1.74
CA ASP A 73 -39.49 -4.13 2.01
C ASP A 73 -40.45 -4.57 3.14
N LEU A 74 -40.24 -3.99 4.32
CA LEU A 74 -41.19 -4.05 5.44
C LEU A 74 -42.28 -3.01 5.19
N GLY A 75 -43.12 -3.23 4.17
CA GLY A 75 -44.29 -2.39 3.93
C GLY A 75 -45.22 -2.35 5.15
N SER A 76 -46.11 -1.35 5.23
CA SER A 76 -47.05 -1.17 6.35
C SER A 76 -48.17 -2.23 6.44
N GLY A 77 -48.09 -3.29 5.63
CA GLY A 77 -48.93 -4.47 5.67
C GLY A 77 -48.09 -5.72 5.88
N SER A 78 -48.62 -6.67 6.67
CA SER A 78 -47.96 -7.89 7.19
C SER A 78 -47.41 -8.90 6.15
N ALA A 79 -47.32 -8.55 4.87
CA ALA A 79 -46.66 -9.36 3.84
C ALA A 79 -45.29 -8.75 3.52
N VAL A 80 -44.22 -9.41 3.96
CA VAL A 80 -42.85 -9.08 3.55
C VAL A 80 -42.74 -9.27 2.05
N ARG A 81 -42.58 -8.17 1.30
CA ARG A 81 -42.33 -8.21 -0.15
C ARG A 81 -40.83 -8.14 -0.36
N SER A 82 -40.25 -9.18 -0.97
CA SER A 82 -38.87 -9.10 -1.43
C SER A 82 -38.88 -8.26 -2.72
N VAL A 83 -38.27 -7.08 -2.67
CA VAL A 83 -38.06 -6.21 -3.83
C VAL A 83 -36.57 -6.30 -4.18
N GLY A 84 -36.23 -6.40 -5.46
CA GLY A 84 -34.86 -6.62 -5.93
C GLY A 84 -34.53 -8.08 -6.24
N GLY A 85 -33.24 -8.41 -6.16
CA GLY A 85 -32.67 -9.69 -6.59
C GLY A 85 -31.35 -9.48 -7.35
N TYR A 86 -30.56 -10.53 -7.55
CA TYR A 86 -29.23 -10.34 -8.17
C TYR A 86 -29.29 -9.94 -9.64
N LEU A 87 -28.29 -9.18 -10.11
CA LEU A 87 -28.15 -8.74 -11.52
C LEU A 87 -28.27 -9.89 -12.54
N ASN A 88 -27.75 -11.08 -12.21
CA ASN A 88 -27.85 -12.26 -13.06
C ASN A 88 -29.31 -12.68 -13.35
N SER A 89 -30.25 -12.35 -12.44
CA SER A 89 -31.66 -12.70 -12.62
C SER A 89 -32.33 -11.93 -13.78
N LEU A 90 -31.80 -10.76 -14.17
CA LEU A 90 -32.28 -10.00 -15.33
C LEU A 90 -31.98 -10.73 -16.65
N ILE A 91 -30.81 -11.35 -16.75
CA ILE A 91 -30.37 -12.07 -17.96
C ILE A 91 -31.08 -13.41 -18.09
N SER A 92 -31.43 -14.04 -16.97
CA SER A 92 -32.11 -15.34 -16.97
C SER A 92 -33.56 -15.30 -17.50
N GLY A 93 -34.12 -14.10 -17.76
CA GLY A 93 -35.42 -13.93 -18.41
C GLY A 93 -36.63 -14.33 -17.56
N GLY A 94 -36.46 -14.42 -16.23
CA GLY A 94 -37.50 -14.83 -15.29
C GLY A 94 -38.37 -13.66 -14.79
N ALA A 95 -38.90 -13.78 -13.57
CA ALA A 95 -39.81 -12.79 -12.96
C ALA A 95 -39.24 -11.37 -12.78
N ASN A 96 -37.93 -11.20 -12.95
CA ASN A 96 -37.17 -9.96 -12.80
C ASN A 96 -36.70 -9.36 -14.14
N ASP A 97 -37.13 -9.91 -15.28
CA ASP A 97 -36.78 -9.36 -16.60
C ASP A 97 -37.42 -7.98 -16.81
N LEU A 98 -36.78 -7.16 -17.64
CA LEU A 98 -37.23 -5.83 -18.04
C LEU A 98 -38.61 -5.86 -18.68
N VAL A 99 -38.97 -6.94 -19.37
CA VAL A 99 -40.26 -7.07 -20.05
C VAL A 99 -41.38 -7.37 -19.06
N SER A 100 -41.15 -8.29 -18.11
CA SER A 100 -42.18 -8.73 -17.17
C SER A 100 -42.35 -7.81 -15.97
N ASN A 101 -41.26 -7.21 -15.49
CA ASN A 101 -41.26 -6.40 -14.27
C ASN A 101 -40.19 -5.30 -14.35
N PRO A 102 -40.40 -4.26 -15.18
CA PRO A 102 -39.42 -3.20 -15.39
C PRO A 102 -39.07 -2.44 -14.10
N SER A 103 -40.04 -2.22 -13.21
CA SER A 103 -39.80 -1.52 -11.94
C SER A 103 -38.84 -2.28 -11.05
N ASN A 104 -39.01 -3.61 -10.91
CA ASN A 104 -38.09 -4.42 -10.12
C ASN A 104 -36.72 -4.53 -10.79
N ALA A 105 -36.68 -4.65 -12.12
CA ALA A 105 -35.42 -4.68 -12.87
C ALA A 105 -34.58 -3.42 -12.65
N VAL A 106 -35.20 -2.22 -12.65
CA VAL A 106 -34.50 -0.96 -12.32
C VAL A 106 -33.99 -0.99 -10.87
N THR A 107 -34.81 -1.41 -9.90
CA THR A 107 -34.37 -1.51 -8.50
C THR A 107 -33.17 -2.45 -8.31
N ILE A 108 -33.10 -3.55 -9.06
CA ILE A 108 -31.94 -4.45 -9.03
C ILE A 108 -30.68 -3.75 -9.55
N VAL A 109 -30.80 -3.02 -10.66
CA VAL A 109 -29.67 -2.27 -11.24
C VAL A 109 -29.22 -1.18 -10.27
N ASP A 110 -30.15 -0.44 -9.65
CA ASP A 110 -29.83 0.60 -8.68
C ASP A 110 -29.10 0.01 -7.47
N GLY A 111 -29.59 -1.09 -6.90
CA GLY A 111 -28.92 -1.78 -5.79
C GLY A 111 -27.51 -2.26 -6.17
N ALA A 112 -27.34 -2.82 -7.36
CA ALA A 112 -26.02 -3.23 -7.84
C ALA A 112 -25.06 -2.06 -8.09
N VAL A 113 -25.58 -0.91 -8.55
CA VAL A 113 -24.82 0.32 -8.69
C VAL A 113 -24.41 0.85 -7.32
N ASP A 114 -25.30 0.81 -6.34
CA ASP A 114 -25.01 1.21 -4.96
C ASP A 114 -23.96 0.31 -4.30
N ASP A 115 -24.00 -1.00 -4.54
CA ASP A 115 -22.96 -1.94 -4.10
C ASP A 115 -21.58 -1.55 -4.67
N ILE A 116 -21.52 -1.26 -5.98
CA ILE A 116 -20.28 -0.84 -6.66
C ILE A 116 -19.81 0.53 -6.16
N ASN A 117 -20.73 1.47 -5.98
CA ASN A 117 -20.42 2.81 -5.49
C ASN A 117 -19.91 2.76 -4.05
N SER A 118 -20.51 1.93 -3.21
CA SER A 118 -20.07 1.70 -1.83
C SER A 118 -18.66 1.12 -1.80
N LEU A 119 -18.38 0.11 -2.64
CA LEU A 119 -17.04 -0.42 -2.79
C LEU A 119 -16.06 0.66 -3.26
N ARG A 120 -16.41 1.43 -4.30
CA ARG A 120 -15.55 2.52 -4.80
C ARG A 120 -15.29 3.58 -3.75
N GLY A 121 -16.30 3.94 -2.95
CA GLY A 121 -16.18 4.87 -1.83
C GLY A 121 -15.24 4.33 -0.75
N PHE A 122 -15.37 3.05 -0.38
CA PHE A 122 -14.46 2.38 0.54
C PHE A 122 -13.02 2.36 0.02
N LEU A 123 -12.80 2.02 -1.25
CA LEU A 123 -11.48 2.06 -1.88
C LEU A 123 -10.88 3.47 -1.87
N GLY A 124 -11.68 4.50 -2.19
CA GLY A 124 -11.25 5.89 -2.14
C GLY A 124 -10.86 6.34 -0.73
N ALA A 125 -11.66 5.99 0.27
CA ALA A 125 -11.36 6.27 1.66
C ALA A 125 -10.07 5.57 2.12
N PHE A 126 -9.88 4.31 1.72
CA PHE A 126 -8.65 3.57 2.00
C PHE A 126 -7.41 4.25 1.42
N VAL A 127 -7.45 4.62 0.15
CA VAL A 127 -6.33 5.30 -0.52
C VAL A 127 -5.98 6.61 0.21
N SER A 128 -6.97 7.45 0.49
CA SER A 128 -6.69 8.76 1.10
C SER A 128 -6.32 8.69 2.58
N GLN A 129 -7.02 7.87 3.36
CA GLN A 129 -6.80 7.79 4.80
C GLN A 129 -5.58 6.96 5.17
N THR A 130 -5.24 5.95 4.36
CA THR A 130 -4.18 5.00 4.69
C THR A 130 -2.96 5.19 3.80
N LEU A 131 -3.08 5.10 2.47
CA LEU A 131 -1.90 5.17 1.60
C LEU A 131 -1.29 6.57 1.56
N GLU A 132 -2.10 7.60 1.35
CA GLU A 132 -1.60 8.98 1.25
C GLU A 132 -1.08 9.50 2.60
N SER A 133 -1.74 9.14 3.72
CA SER A 133 -1.28 9.53 5.06
C SER A 133 0.07 8.92 5.40
N ASN A 134 0.25 7.62 5.13
CA ASN A 134 1.52 6.94 5.32
C ASN A 134 2.60 7.52 4.40
N ALA A 135 2.30 7.77 3.13
CA ALA A 135 3.24 8.38 2.20
C ALA A 135 3.74 9.75 2.72
N ARG A 136 2.85 10.59 3.27
CA ARG A 136 3.24 11.87 3.90
C ARG A 136 4.13 11.66 5.12
N SER A 137 3.77 10.72 6.01
CA SER A 137 4.57 10.41 7.20
C SER A 137 5.96 9.88 6.85
N LEU A 138 6.06 8.98 5.86
CA LEU A 138 7.34 8.47 5.36
C LEU A 138 8.17 9.59 4.70
N GLY A 139 7.54 10.50 3.95
CA GLY A 139 8.22 11.66 3.38
C GLY A 139 8.88 12.54 4.44
N ILE A 140 8.15 12.85 5.53
CA ILE A 140 8.67 13.61 6.67
C ILE A 140 9.82 12.85 7.36
N ALA A 141 9.67 11.53 7.54
CA ALA A 141 10.72 10.71 8.14
C ALA A 141 12.01 10.73 7.29
N VAL A 142 11.90 10.61 5.96
CA VAL A 142 13.04 10.68 5.03
C VAL A 142 13.70 12.06 5.09
N GLU A 143 12.93 13.15 5.14
CA GLU A 143 13.47 14.50 5.27
C GLU A 143 14.28 14.66 6.57
N ASN A 144 13.71 14.24 7.70
CA ASN A 144 14.38 14.29 8.99
C ASN A 144 15.67 13.43 9.02
N LEU A 145 15.62 12.21 8.47
CA LEU A 145 16.78 11.32 8.41
C LEU A 145 17.88 11.89 7.51
N THR A 146 17.51 12.48 6.36
CA THR A 146 18.47 13.13 5.46
C THR A 146 19.11 14.35 6.10
N ALA A 147 18.34 15.15 6.84
CA ALA A 147 18.86 16.28 7.60
C ALA A 147 19.85 15.83 8.70
N SER A 148 19.49 14.82 9.50
CA SER A 148 20.39 14.24 10.50
C SER A 148 21.65 13.62 9.88
N GLU A 149 21.52 12.94 8.74
CA GLU A 149 22.68 12.41 8.02
C GLU A 149 23.61 13.55 7.53
N SER A 150 23.04 14.64 7.01
CA SER A 150 23.82 15.82 6.59
C SER A 150 24.55 16.44 7.78
N GLU A 151 23.88 16.61 8.93
CA GLU A 151 24.51 17.14 10.14
C GLU A 151 25.67 16.26 10.61
N ILE A 152 25.50 14.94 10.65
CA ILE A 152 26.57 14.02 11.05
C ILE A 152 27.75 14.12 10.07
N ARG A 153 27.48 14.08 8.76
CA ARG A 153 28.53 14.14 7.73
C ARG A 153 29.28 15.47 7.76
N ASP A 154 28.57 16.58 7.96
CA ASP A 154 29.17 17.90 8.03
C ASP A 154 30.00 18.09 9.30
N LEU A 155 29.57 17.52 10.44
CA LEU A 155 30.34 17.51 11.68
C LEU A 155 31.63 16.68 11.54
N ASP A 156 31.54 15.47 10.97
CA ASP A 156 32.71 14.61 10.73
C ASP A 156 33.71 15.32 9.78
N PHE A 157 33.21 15.99 8.74
CA PHE A 157 34.05 16.76 7.83
C PHE A 157 34.70 17.97 8.53
N ALA A 158 33.95 18.69 9.37
CA ALA A 158 34.48 19.82 10.12
C ALA A 158 35.58 19.40 11.10
N GLU A 159 35.44 18.25 11.77
CA GLU A 159 36.45 17.69 12.66
C GLU A 159 37.74 17.33 11.91
N GLU A 160 37.64 16.60 10.81
CA GLU A 160 38.78 16.22 9.98
C GLU A 160 39.50 17.45 9.40
N VAL A 161 38.75 18.46 8.92
CA VAL A 161 39.33 19.71 8.41
C VAL A 161 40.02 20.50 9.53
N ALA A 162 39.48 20.50 10.75
CA ALA A 162 40.10 21.13 11.90
C ALA A 162 41.40 20.42 12.32
N GLU A 163 41.42 19.09 12.33
CA GLU A 163 42.61 18.28 12.59
C GLU A 163 43.69 18.49 11.50
N PHE A 164 43.29 18.47 10.23
CA PHE A 164 44.17 18.74 9.10
C PHE A 164 44.77 20.14 9.18
N THR A 165 43.95 21.16 9.46
CA THR A 165 44.40 22.54 9.60
C THR A 165 45.34 22.70 10.80
N ARG A 166 45.03 22.10 11.95
CA ARG A 166 45.91 22.07 13.12
C ARG A 166 47.25 21.45 12.77
N SER A 167 47.25 20.32 12.07
CA SER A 167 48.47 19.62 11.65
C SER A 167 49.31 20.46 10.69
N GLN A 168 48.67 21.16 9.75
CA GLN A 168 49.34 22.07 8.82
C GLN A 168 49.97 23.27 9.54
N ILE A 169 49.27 23.85 10.52
CA ILE A 169 49.79 24.93 11.36
C ILE A 169 50.98 24.43 12.19
N LEU A 170 50.89 23.25 12.81
CA LEU A 170 51.99 22.66 13.57
C LEU A 170 53.22 22.39 12.70
N PHE A 171 53.03 21.92 11.45
CA PHE A 171 54.12 21.71 10.50
C PHE A 171 54.82 23.04 10.13
N SER A 172 54.03 24.07 9.81
CA SER A 172 54.56 25.42 9.52
C SER A 172 55.26 26.05 10.74
N ALA A 173 54.67 25.93 11.93
CA ALA A 173 55.27 26.39 13.17
C ALA A 173 56.56 25.63 13.50
N GLY A 174 56.59 24.30 13.33
CA GLY A 174 57.77 23.46 13.53
C GLY A 174 58.94 23.86 12.64
N THR A 175 58.69 24.12 11.35
CA THR A 175 59.73 24.61 10.42
C THR A 175 60.23 26.02 10.79
N SER A 176 59.33 26.93 11.19
CA SER A 176 59.71 28.29 11.62
C SER A 176 60.46 28.31 12.97
N VAL A 177 60.08 27.44 13.91
CA VAL A 177 60.79 27.24 15.19
C VAL A 177 62.15 26.62 14.95
N LEU A 178 62.28 25.62 14.07
CA LEU A 178 63.57 25.05 13.68
C LEU A 178 64.46 26.10 13.01
N ALA A 179 63.92 26.94 12.14
CA ALA A 179 64.66 28.03 11.52
C ALA A 179 65.14 29.06 12.57
N SER A 180 64.27 29.42 13.51
CA SER A 180 64.59 30.36 14.61
C SER A 180 65.61 29.78 15.59
N ALA A 181 65.48 28.50 15.94
CA ALA A 181 66.40 27.78 16.82
C ALA A 181 67.80 27.62 16.22
N ASN A 182 67.93 27.56 14.90
CA ASN A 182 69.24 27.52 14.23
C ASN A 182 69.97 28.88 14.25
N LEU A 183 69.24 30.00 14.37
CA LEU A 183 69.82 31.35 14.43
C LEU A 183 70.34 31.72 15.82
N ILE A 184 69.77 31.14 16.88
CA ILE A 184 70.18 31.39 18.28
C ILE A 184 71.65 31.00 18.55
N PRO A 185 72.12 29.77 18.25
CA PRO A 185 73.50 29.38 18.50
C PRO A 185 74.52 30.14 17.64
N GLN A 186 74.15 30.57 16.43
CA GLN A 186 75.03 31.41 15.60
C GLN A 186 75.27 32.81 16.20
N ASN A 187 74.25 33.37 16.87
CA ASN A 187 74.42 34.65 17.58
C ASN A 187 75.26 34.50 18.85
N ILE A 188 75.20 33.35 19.55
CA ILE A 188 76.06 33.08 20.71
C ILE A 188 77.52 32.91 20.28
N LEU A 189 77.80 32.27 19.14
CA LEU A 189 79.18 32.18 18.63
C LEU A 189 79.80 33.54 18.26
N ARG A 190 78.98 34.54 17.88
CA ARG A 190 79.46 35.91 17.64
C ARG A 190 79.74 36.70 18.92
N LEU A 191 79.24 36.24 20.07
CA LEU A 191 79.49 36.86 21.38
C LEU A 191 80.68 36.21 22.13
N LEU A 192 81.24 35.13 21.60
CA LEU A 192 82.39 34.40 22.17
C LEU A 192 83.69 34.55 21.35
N GLN A 193 83.68 35.38 20.30
CA GLN A 193 84.86 35.86 19.57
C GLN A 193 85.10 37.33 19.90
#